data_AF-F4N0U2-F1
#
_entry.id   AF-F4N0U2-F1
#
_cell.length_a   1.000
_cell.length_b   1.000
_cell.length_c   1.000
_cell.angle_alpha   90.00
_cell.angle_beta   90.00
_cell.angle_gamma   90.00
#
_symmetry.space_group_name_H-M   'P 1'
#
loop_
_entity.id
_entity.type
_entity.pdbx_description
1 polymer ?
#
loop_
_entity_poly.entity_id
_entity_poly.type
_entity_poly.pdbx_seq_one_letter_code
_entity_poly.pdbx_strand_id
1 'polypeptide(L)'
;CADVFATLFCQRYQEQYGDGFLLPVNKTKLQIFYRPASAGLMEQEFFQQIADLPNVAVCKAHRDKLRAIFEACQQELDIYNRFASVNPKKKMSLEGQLLMPEALWSVVLKTELENIKARVGYGLLMVTLGELFLQLSTACGTKPLERLSRSHVMALTYALASLQVGIEPDVRADNRTPILQDAVALFPIESLVAESATFDTYRVTMLTVELACAAVMFDGSIGEPESLILTRHIDAWGFLSPGQRMRLKAYLQPGIRKSNTLLALKNNLEPLSLENRRIIARFLAHLIQVEGTITPPEVKFLERVYKRFGLDSKLVYADLDSRATPMTLSLPSAAIDVVTDVDRVNLLKKESQELVTLLEDLFVTQTAAVQTAEEINPRSMAAITANLADSLVTFLKLLISRDSWEREKLVDIAADMEVKLEDALVEINRKVLAAFDTPLITGDATITIDRDISAALLL
;
A
#
# COMPACT_ATOMS: atom_id res chain seq x y z
N CYS A 1 -13.73 -2.33 18.18
CA CYS A 1 -14.58 -1.24 18.73
C CYS A 1 -15.92 -1.22 18.00
N ALA A 2 -17.02 -1.62 18.66
CA ALA A 2 -18.32 -1.83 18.00
C ALA A 2 -18.91 -0.53 17.41
N ASP A 3 -18.90 0.56 18.18
CA ASP A 3 -19.50 1.83 17.75
C ASP A 3 -18.79 2.42 16.52
N VAL A 4 -17.46 2.40 16.50
CA VAL A 4 -16.65 2.89 15.39
C VAL A 4 -16.89 2.07 14.12
N PHE A 5 -16.99 0.74 14.27
CA PHE A 5 -17.32 -0.15 13.16
C PHE A 5 -18.73 0.11 12.62
N ALA A 6 -19.72 0.27 13.50
CA ALA A 6 -21.10 0.54 13.09
C ALA A 6 -21.20 1.84 12.30
N THR A 7 -20.53 2.91 12.74
CA THR A 7 -20.49 4.18 12.01
C THR A 7 -19.88 4.04 10.63
N LEU A 8 -18.71 3.37 10.51
CA LEU A 8 -18.06 3.16 9.21
C LEU A 8 -18.91 2.29 8.28
N PHE A 9 -19.50 1.22 8.82
CA PHE A 9 -20.37 0.32 8.06
C PHE A 9 -21.57 1.07 7.49
N CYS A 10 -22.25 1.90 8.29
CA CYS A 10 -23.37 2.70 7.82
C CYS A 10 -22.96 3.69 6.72
N GLN A 11 -21.80 4.33 6.84
CA GLN A 11 -21.27 5.24 5.82
C GLN A 11 -20.97 4.50 4.50
N ARG A 12 -20.23 3.39 4.55
CA ARG A 12 -19.90 2.59 3.37
C ARG A 12 -21.13 1.99 2.70
N TYR A 13 -22.10 1.54 3.51
CA TYR A 13 -23.37 1.06 3.01
C TYR A 13 -24.13 2.16 2.24
N GLN A 14 -24.18 3.37 2.79
CA GLN A 14 -24.84 4.50 2.15
C GLN A 14 -24.11 4.97 0.89
N GLU A 15 -22.77 4.95 0.88
CA GLU A 15 -21.97 5.25 -0.32
C GLU A 15 -22.23 4.25 -1.46
N GLN A 16 -22.35 2.96 -1.15
CA GLN A 16 -22.48 1.91 -2.15
C GLN A 16 -23.92 1.68 -2.61
N TYR A 17 -24.90 1.81 -1.70
CA TYR A 17 -26.30 1.45 -1.96
C TYR A 17 -27.29 2.60 -1.75
N GLY A 18 -26.85 3.79 -1.34
CA GLY A 18 -27.72 4.96 -1.15
C GLY A 18 -28.84 4.70 -0.14
N ASP A 19 -30.08 4.77 -0.60
CA ASP A 19 -31.29 4.48 0.19
C ASP A 19 -31.43 2.99 0.56
N GLY A 20 -30.55 2.14 0.06
CA GLY A 20 -30.51 0.70 0.31
C GLY A 20 -31.09 -0.13 -0.83
N PHE A 21 -31.11 -1.45 -0.64
CA PHE A 21 -31.69 -2.38 -1.61
C PHE A 21 -33.07 -2.89 -1.18
N LEU A 22 -33.97 -3.03 -2.16
CA LEU A 22 -35.26 -3.69 -1.97
C LEU A 22 -35.05 -5.19 -1.81
N LEU A 23 -35.48 -5.74 -0.69
CA LEU A 23 -35.39 -7.17 -0.42
C LEU A 23 -36.49 -7.93 -1.19
N PRO A 24 -36.15 -9.01 -1.91
CA PRO A 24 -37.15 -9.82 -2.58
C PRO A 24 -38.05 -10.51 -1.55
N VAL A 25 -39.33 -10.68 -1.92
CA VAL A 25 -40.27 -11.46 -1.10
C VAL A 25 -39.94 -12.94 -1.26
N ASN A 26 -39.23 -13.50 -0.28
CA ASN A 26 -38.90 -14.92 -0.25
C ASN A 26 -40.10 -15.78 0.13
N LYS A 27 -40.13 -17.02 -0.39
CA LYS A 27 -41.10 -18.05 0.03
C LYS A 27 -40.82 -18.55 1.46
N THR A 28 -39.56 -18.59 1.89
CA THR A 28 -39.17 -19.00 3.22
C THR A 28 -39.64 -17.97 4.25
N LYS A 29 -40.54 -18.37 5.13
CA LYS A 29 -41.10 -17.51 6.18
C LYS A 29 -40.21 -17.51 7.42
N LEU A 30 -40.25 -16.44 8.19
CA LEU A 30 -39.48 -16.33 9.43
C LEU A 30 -40.05 -17.30 10.47
N GLN A 31 -39.18 -18.17 11.01
CA GLN A 31 -39.52 -19.11 12.07
C GLN A 31 -38.67 -18.83 13.30
N ILE A 32 -39.30 -18.78 14.47
CA ILE A 32 -38.62 -18.73 15.76
C ILE A 32 -38.49 -20.16 16.24
N PHE A 33 -37.27 -20.54 16.63
CA PHE A 33 -36.98 -21.82 17.26
C PHE A 33 -36.60 -21.59 18.72
N TYR A 34 -37.17 -22.40 19.62
CA TYR A 34 -36.83 -22.42 21.03
C TYR A 34 -36.29 -23.79 21.41
N ARG A 35 -35.07 -23.79 21.97
CA ARG A 35 -34.46 -24.98 22.57
C ARG A 35 -34.48 -24.83 24.10
N PRO A 36 -35.27 -25.64 24.82
CA PRO A 36 -35.28 -25.59 26.26
C PRO A 36 -33.95 -26.08 26.85
N ALA A 37 -33.51 -25.45 27.95
CA ALA A 37 -32.31 -25.84 28.68
C ALA A 37 -32.55 -27.05 29.60
N SER A 38 -33.80 -27.51 29.76
CA SER A 38 -34.18 -28.64 30.59
C SER A 38 -34.00 -29.96 29.83
N ALA A 39 -33.25 -30.90 30.43
CA ALA A 39 -32.91 -32.18 29.81
C ALA A 39 -34.13 -33.01 29.38
N GLY A 40 -35.22 -32.99 30.14
CA GLY A 40 -36.45 -33.73 29.81
C GLY A 40 -37.27 -33.16 28.64
N LEU A 41 -36.94 -31.95 28.17
CA LEU A 41 -37.57 -31.32 27.01
C LEU A 41 -36.59 -31.14 25.84
N MET A 42 -35.33 -31.60 25.97
CA MET A 42 -34.30 -31.43 24.94
C MET A 42 -34.57 -32.22 23.65
N GLU A 43 -35.40 -33.26 23.72
CA GLU A 43 -35.84 -34.03 22.55
C GLU A 43 -37.04 -33.38 21.82
N GLN A 44 -37.61 -32.30 22.36
CA GLN A 44 -38.73 -31.58 21.75
C GLN A 44 -38.26 -30.30 21.07
N GLU A 45 -38.60 -30.18 19.79
CA GLU A 45 -38.35 -28.99 18.99
C GLU A 45 -39.57 -28.07 19.04
N PHE A 46 -39.38 -26.85 19.56
CA PHE A 46 -40.44 -25.83 19.60
C PHE A 46 -40.17 -24.82 18.50
N PHE A 47 -41.02 -24.80 17.47
CA PHE A 47 -40.95 -23.83 16.39
C PHE A 47 -42.28 -23.09 16.24
N GLN A 48 -42.19 -21.79 15.96
CA GLN A 48 -43.34 -20.94 15.66
C GLN A 48 -43.03 -20.08 14.44
N GLN A 49 -43.86 -20.18 13.41
CA GLN A 49 -43.78 -19.30 12.26
C GLN A 49 -44.40 -17.94 12.59
N ILE A 50 -43.67 -16.85 12.31
CA ILE A 50 -44.19 -15.49 12.49
C ILE A 50 -44.98 -15.09 11.24
N ALA A 51 -46.27 -15.44 11.25
CA ALA A 51 -47.23 -15.04 10.22
C ALA A 51 -46.68 -15.23 8.78
N ASP A 52 -46.85 -14.22 7.93
CA ASP A 52 -46.41 -14.20 6.54
C ASP A 52 -45.07 -13.48 6.32
N LEU A 53 -44.32 -13.18 7.37
CA LEU A 53 -43.09 -12.40 7.26
C LEU A 53 -41.99 -13.21 6.52
N PRO A 54 -41.41 -12.71 5.42
CA PRO A 54 -40.34 -13.41 4.71
C PRO A 54 -39.04 -13.40 5.54
N ASN A 55 -38.33 -14.52 5.54
CA ASN A 55 -37.02 -14.63 6.18
C ASN A 55 -35.92 -14.05 5.26
N VAL A 56 -35.51 -12.83 5.57
CA VAL A 56 -34.48 -12.10 4.83
C VAL A 56 -33.06 -12.63 5.08
N ALA A 57 -32.83 -13.37 6.16
CA ALA A 57 -31.53 -13.98 6.46
C ALA A 57 -31.17 -15.12 5.50
N VAL A 58 -32.14 -15.66 4.74
CA VAL A 58 -31.90 -16.74 3.77
C VAL A 58 -31.38 -16.19 2.43
N CYS A 59 -31.58 -14.90 2.13
CA CYS A 59 -31.10 -14.23 0.92
C CYS A 59 -29.57 -14.21 0.83
N LYS A 60 -28.94 -15.28 0.31
CA LYS A 60 -27.49 -15.38 0.15
C LYS A 60 -26.92 -14.18 -0.62
N ALA A 61 -27.50 -13.81 -1.76
CA ALA A 61 -27.04 -12.68 -2.56
C ALA A 61 -27.00 -11.33 -1.80
N HIS A 62 -27.97 -11.06 -0.93
CA HIS A 62 -28.02 -9.81 -0.16
C HIS A 62 -27.07 -9.87 1.06
N ARG A 63 -26.94 -11.04 1.69
CA ARG A 63 -25.93 -11.25 2.73
C ARG A 63 -24.52 -11.11 2.18
N ASP A 64 -24.25 -11.63 0.99
CA ASP A 64 -22.94 -11.54 0.36
C ASP A 64 -22.56 -10.09 0.04
N LYS A 65 -23.53 -9.28 -0.41
CA LYS A 65 -23.36 -7.83 -0.56
C LYS A 65 -22.99 -7.13 0.76
N LEU A 66 -23.68 -7.44 1.85
CA LEU A 66 -23.38 -6.88 3.18
C LEU A 66 -22.05 -7.39 3.73
N ARG A 67 -21.73 -8.67 3.48
CA ARG A 67 -20.48 -9.30 3.90
C ARG A 67 -19.27 -8.63 3.24
N ALA A 68 -19.37 -8.27 1.96
CA ALA A 68 -18.31 -7.52 1.28
C ALA A 68 -18.02 -6.16 1.98
N ILE A 69 -19.06 -5.41 2.37
CA ILE A 69 -18.87 -4.17 3.14
C ILE A 69 -18.26 -4.48 4.51
N PHE A 70 -18.78 -5.50 5.19
CA PHE A 70 -18.30 -5.89 6.51
C PHE A 70 -16.80 -6.22 6.50
N GLU A 71 -16.36 -7.03 5.54
CA GLU A 71 -14.95 -7.41 5.35
C GLU A 71 -14.08 -6.19 5.01
N ALA A 72 -14.54 -5.30 4.14
CA ALA A 72 -13.84 -4.05 3.83
C ALA A 72 -13.68 -3.15 5.08
N CYS A 73 -14.75 -2.94 5.86
CA CYS A 73 -14.69 -2.18 7.11
C CYS A 73 -13.77 -2.84 8.15
N GLN A 74 -13.70 -4.17 8.20
CA GLN A 74 -12.77 -4.88 9.08
C GLN A 74 -11.32 -4.64 8.68
N GLN A 75 -11.02 -4.72 7.38
CA GLN A 75 -9.66 -4.47 6.86
C GLN A 75 -9.22 -3.02 7.12
N GLU A 76 -10.10 -2.03 6.84
CA GLU A 76 -9.82 -0.62 7.09
C GLU A 76 -9.56 -0.31 8.57
N LEU A 77 -10.24 -1.02 9.49
CA LEU A 77 -10.11 -0.79 10.93
C LEU A 77 -9.15 -1.75 11.64
N ASP A 78 -8.48 -2.68 10.94
CA ASP A 78 -7.64 -3.70 11.59
C ASP A 78 -6.50 -3.06 12.40
N ILE A 79 -5.76 -2.14 11.77
CA ILE A 79 -4.64 -1.43 12.43
C ILE A 79 -5.14 -0.65 13.66
N TYR A 80 -6.26 0.07 13.53
CA TYR A 80 -6.86 0.79 14.64
C TYR A 80 -7.35 -0.15 15.75
N ASN A 81 -8.00 -1.26 15.42
CA ASN A 81 -8.50 -2.22 16.41
C ASN A 81 -7.35 -2.86 17.20
N ARG A 82 -6.23 -3.18 16.55
CA ARG A 82 -5.01 -3.66 17.22
C ARG A 82 -4.41 -2.59 18.14
N PHE A 83 -4.37 -1.34 17.70
CA PHE A 83 -3.91 -0.24 18.55
C PHE A 83 -4.83 -0.02 19.77
N ALA A 84 -6.15 -0.05 19.55
CA ALA A 84 -7.16 0.19 20.56
C ALA A 84 -7.27 -0.95 21.59
N SER A 85 -6.93 -2.19 21.22
CA SER A 85 -6.88 -3.32 22.15
C SER A 85 -5.69 -3.22 23.10
N VAL A 86 -4.52 -2.78 22.60
CA VAL A 86 -3.31 -2.55 23.41
C VAL A 86 -3.44 -1.27 24.24
N ASN A 87 -4.07 -0.22 23.71
CA ASN A 87 -4.16 1.11 24.34
C ASN A 87 -5.61 1.57 24.57
N PRO A 88 -6.36 0.94 25.50
CA PRO A 88 -7.79 1.22 25.68
C PRO A 88 -8.10 2.65 26.14
N LYS A 89 -7.15 3.33 26.81
CA LYS A 89 -7.29 4.73 27.24
C LYS A 89 -6.94 5.75 26.16
N LYS A 90 -6.34 5.33 25.04
CA LYS A 90 -5.87 6.21 23.95
C LYS A 90 -6.70 6.05 22.66
N LYS A 91 -7.88 5.44 22.72
CA LYS A 91 -8.71 5.20 21.52
C LYS A 91 -8.98 6.47 20.71
N MET A 92 -9.32 7.56 21.40
CA MET A 92 -9.59 8.87 20.80
C MET A 92 -8.40 9.83 20.86
N SER A 93 -7.19 9.34 21.18
CA SER A 93 -6.00 10.19 21.10
C SER A 93 -5.69 10.54 19.65
N LEU A 94 -4.81 11.52 19.41
CA LEU A 94 -4.31 11.81 18.06
C LEU A 94 -3.77 10.55 17.36
N GLU A 95 -3.00 9.72 18.07
CA GLU A 95 -2.46 8.45 17.56
C GLU A 95 -3.58 7.51 17.08
N GLY A 96 -4.64 7.37 17.89
CA GLY A 96 -5.79 6.53 17.53
C GLY A 96 -6.59 7.10 16.36
N GLN A 97 -6.77 8.43 16.32
CA GLN A 97 -7.51 9.09 15.26
C GLN A 97 -6.80 9.01 13.92
N LEU A 98 -5.49 9.27 13.86
CA LEU A 98 -4.70 9.18 12.60
C LEU A 98 -4.68 7.76 12.00
N LEU A 99 -4.95 6.72 12.79
CA LEU A 99 -5.06 5.33 12.32
C LEU A 99 -6.45 4.96 11.82
N MET A 100 -7.46 5.79 12.06
CA MET A 100 -8.81 5.57 11.56
C MET A 100 -8.97 6.17 10.15
N PRO A 101 -9.92 5.65 9.34
CA PRO A 101 -10.32 6.29 8.10
C PRO A 101 -10.78 7.73 8.34
N GLU A 102 -10.52 8.61 7.37
CA GLU A 102 -10.87 10.04 7.43
C GLU A 102 -12.34 10.28 7.82
N ALA A 103 -13.25 9.44 7.35
CA ALA A 103 -14.68 9.55 7.65
C ALA A 103 -15.00 9.52 9.16
N LEU A 104 -14.12 8.88 9.96
CA LEU A 104 -14.28 8.69 11.41
C LEU A 104 -13.46 9.67 12.27
N TRP A 105 -12.67 10.57 11.67
CA TRP A 105 -11.93 11.57 12.44
C TRP A 105 -12.88 12.55 13.14
N SER A 106 -12.45 13.04 14.30
CA SER A 106 -13.17 14.12 14.98
C SER A 106 -13.21 15.37 14.10
N VAL A 107 -14.28 16.15 14.22
CA VAL A 107 -14.44 17.42 13.48
C VAL A 107 -13.23 18.34 13.73
N VAL A 108 -12.74 18.36 14.98
CA VAL A 108 -11.60 19.19 15.38
C VAL A 108 -10.31 18.79 14.64
N LEU A 109 -10.02 17.49 14.53
CA LEU A 109 -8.85 17.00 13.79
C LEU A 109 -8.96 17.33 12.30
N LYS A 110 -10.14 17.12 11.70
CA LYS A 110 -10.39 17.45 10.29
C LYS A 110 -10.13 18.92 10.01
N THR A 111 -10.71 19.81 10.81
CA THR A 111 -10.54 21.26 10.67
C THR A 111 -9.08 21.68 10.79
N GLU A 112 -8.30 21.11 11.70
CA GLU A 112 -6.88 21.44 11.81
C GLU A 112 -6.05 20.93 10.63
N LEU A 113 -6.32 19.72 10.13
CA LEU A 113 -5.64 19.22 8.94
C LEU A 113 -6.03 20.01 7.68
N GLU A 114 -7.28 20.47 7.58
CA GLU A 114 -7.73 21.40 6.53
C GLU A 114 -7.05 22.76 6.66
N ASN A 115 -6.87 23.28 7.88
CA ASN A 115 -6.10 24.50 8.12
C ASN A 115 -4.63 24.35 7.68
N ILE A 116 -4.02 23.19 7.93
CA ILE A 116 -2.68 22.86 7.45
C ILE A 116 -2.67 22.84 5.91
N LYS A 117 -3.64 22.18 5.28
CA LYS A 117 -3.79 22.16 3.81
C LYS A 117 -3.93 23.58 3.24
N ALA A 118 -4.75 24.42 3.86
CA ALA A 118 -4.93 25.81 3.44
C ALA A 118 -3.65 26.64 3.57
N ARG A 119 -2.85 26.42 4.62
CA ARG A 119 -1.54 27.07 4.81
C ARG A 119 -0.49 26.63 3.80
N VAL A 120 -0.52 25.36 3.39
CA VAL A 120 0.34 24.84 2.31
C VAL A 120 -0.01 25.54 0.99
N GLY A 121 -1.30 25.68 0.69
CA GLY A 121 -1.77 26.35 -0.53
C GLY A 121 -1.19 25.69 -1.78
N TYR A 122 -0.54 26.49 -2.64
CA TYR A 122 0.14 26.02 -3.85
C TYR A 122 1.66 25.89 -3.69
N GLY A 123 2.18 26.11 -2.47
CA GLY A 123 3.60 26.27 -2.21
C GLY A 123 4.19 25.17 -1.33
N LEU A 124 5.44 25.41 -0.94
CA LEU A 124 6.14 24.60 0.05
C LEU A 124 6.02 25.25 1.42
N LEU A 125 5.57 24.48 2.42
CA LEU A 125 5.51 24.94 3.82
C LEU A 125 6.55 24.18 4.65
N MET A 126 7.54 24.90 5.16
CA MET A 126 8.55 24.38 6.08
C MET A 126 8.07 24.50 7.52
N VAL A 127 8.04 23.36 8.24
CA VAL A 127 7.66 23.29 9.67
C VAL A 127 8.47 22.18 10.34
N THR A 128 8.51 22.15 11.68
CA THR A 128 9.09 21.00 12.37
C THR A 128 8.05 19.92 12.65
N LEU A 129 8.46 18.65 12.71
CA LEU A 129 7.55 17.58 13.12
C LEU A 129 6.96 17.82 14.52
N GLY A 130 7.77 18.37 15.43
CA GLY A 130 7.34 18.71 16.78
C GLY A 130 6.21 19.74 16.79
N GLU A 131 6.29 20.79 15.96
CA GLU A 131 5.22 21.78 15.82
C GLU A 131 3.93 21.16 15.28
N LEU A 132 4.02 20.31 14.25
CA LEU A 132 2.85 19.62 13.68
C LEU A 132 2.17 18.73 14.72
N PHE A 133 2.93 17.88 15.40
CA PHE A 133 2.38 17.00 16.43
C PHE A 133 1.85 17.79 17.63
N LEU A 134 2.48 18.91 18.01
CA LEU A 134 1.99 19.79 19.07
C LEU A 134 0.66 20.43 18.68
N GLN A 135 0.54 20.98 17.47
CA GLN A 135 -0.69 21.61 16.97
C GLN A 135 -1.84 20.60 16.94
N LEU A 136 -1.61 19.43 16.33
CA LEU A 136 -2.62 18.38 16.21
C LEU A 136 -3.01 17.75 17.56
N SER A 137 -2.05 17.55 18.47
CA SER A 137 -2.33 16.98 19.79
C SER A 137 -3.11 17.94 20.67
N THR A 138 -2.79 19.24 20.61
CA THR A 138 -3.51 20.30 21.30
C THR A 138 -4.96 20.37 20.84
N ALA A 139 -5.18 20.31 19.53
CA ALA A 139 -6.53 20.29 18.95
C ALA A 139 -7.34 19.07 19.39
N CYS A 140 -6.70 17.89 19.46
CA CYS A 140 -7.34 16.67 19.95
C CYS A 140 -7.48 16.60 21.49
N GLY A 141 -7.06 17.62 22.23
CA GLY A 141 -7.10 17.63 23.70
C GLY A 141 -6.18 16.56 24.33
N THR A 142 -5.12 16.18 23.62
CA THR A 142 -4.20 15.11 24.01
C THR A 142 -2.85 15.67 24.39
N LYS A 143 -2.12 14.96 25.27
CA LYS A 143 -0.75 15.36 25.60
C LYS A 143 0.14 15.23 24.35
N PRO A 144 1.00 16.22 24.07
CA PRO A 144 1.96 16.14 22.98
C PRO A 144 2.90 14.95 23.20
N LEU A 145 3.34 14.37 22.10
CA LEU A 145 4.24 13.21 22.12
C LEU A 145 5.65 13.65 22.49
N GLU A 146 6.20 13.07 23.55
CA GLU A 146 7.60 13.30 23.93
C GLU A 146 8.59 12.56 23.02
N ARG A 147 8.16 11.46 22.40
CA ARG A 147 8.95 10.66 21.46
C ARG A 147 8.10 10.21 20.26
N LEU A 148 8.66 10.33 19.07
CA LEU A 148 8.05 9.85 17.83
C LEU A 148 8.51 8.41 17.54
N SER A 149 7.56 7.56 17.20
CA SER A 149 7.81 6.23 16.62
C SER A 149 7.61 6.31 15.10
N ARG A 150 8.15 5.33 14.36
CA ARG A 150 7.93 5.22 12.91
C ARG A 150 6.43 5.17 12.58
N SER A 151 5.64 4.44 13.35
CA SER A 151 4.21 4.29 13.12
C SER A 151 3.45 5.60 13.29
N HIS A 152 3.84 6.47 14.22
CA HIS A 152 3.22 7.79 14.39
C HIS A 152 3.42 8.66 13.16
N VAL A 153 4.65 8.70 12.63
CA VAL A 153 4.96 9.52 11.44
C VAL A 153 4.32 8.93 10.18
N MET A 154 4.28 7.60 10.07
CA MET A 154 3.55 6.93 8.98
C MET A 154 2.05 7.24 9.02
N ALA A 155 1.41 7.18 10.19
CA ALA A 155 -0.01 7.50 10.34
C ALA A 155 -0.29 8.95 9.91
N LEU A 156 0.55 9.90 10.33
CA LEU A 156 0.46 11.30 9.88
C LEU A 156 0.64 11.43 8.36
N THR A 157 1.61 10.71 7.79
CA THR A 157 1.90 10.72 6.34
C THR A 157 0.69 10.23 5.55
N TYR A 158 0.04 9.14 5.97
CA TYR A 158 -1.17 8.64 5.31
C TYR A 158 -2.36 9.59 5.48
N ALA A 159 -2.54 10.18 6.66
CA ALA A 159 -3.61 11.14 6.92
C ALA A 159 -3.46 12.41 6.06
N LEU A 160 -2.23 12.93 5.92
CA LEU A 160 -1.97 14.07 5.04
C LEU A 160 -2.17 13.69 3.57
N ALA A 161 -1.73 12.50 3.17
CA ALA A 161 -1.91 12.02 1.80
C ALA A 161 -3.38 11.88 1.40
N SER A 162 -4.27 11.43 2.30
CA SER A 162 -5.72 11.38 2.03
C SER A 162 -6.29 12.77 1.77
N LEU A 163 -5.75 13.78 2.43
CA LEU A 163 -6.09 15.19 2.25
C LEU A 163 -5.34 15.89 1.11
N GLN A 164 -4.63 15.14 0.27
CA GLN A 164 -3.84 15.68 -0.85
C GLN A 164 -2.67 16.57 -0.39
N VAL A 165 -2.07 16.26 0.75
CA VAL A 165 -0.87 16.93 1.26
C VAL A 165 0.25 15.90 1.37
N GLY A 166 1.37 16.17 0.71
CA GLY A 166 2.60 15.40 0.81
C GLY A 166 3.49 15.93 1.93
N ILE A 167 4.29 15.04 2.49
CA ILE A 167 5.30 15.35 3.51
C ILE A 167 6.66 14.82 3.06
N GLU A 168 7.71 15.62 3.28
CA GLU A 168 9.11 15.26 3.03
C GLU A 168 9.96 15.61 4.27
N PRO A 169 10.84 14.74 4.78
CA PRO A 169 11.18 13.40 4.29
C PRO A 169 10.03 12.38 4.40
N ASP A 170 9.86 11.58 3.35
CA ASP A 170 8.87 10.50 3.33
C ASP A 170 9.38 9.25 4.05
N VAL A 171 8.84 9.00 5.25
CA VAL A 171 9.19 7.84 6.08
C VAL A 171 8.89 6.50 5.40
N ARG A 172 8.03 6.46 4.36
CA ARG A 172 7.77 5.22 3.60
C ARG A 172 8.96 4.85 2.72
N ALA A 173 9.63 5.86 2.16
CA ALA A 173 10.80 5.69 1.31
C ALA A 173 12.11 5.63 2.13
N ASP A 174 12.17 6.39 3.23
CA ASP A 174 13.35 6.46 4.09
C ASP A 174 13.37 5.35 5.15
N ASN A 175 14.53 4.71 5.32
CA ASN A 175 14.76 3.73 6.40
C ASN A 175 14.95 4.37 7.78
N ARG A 176 15.01 5.71 7.85
CA ARG A 176 15.21 6.44 9.10
C ARG A 176 13.89 6.94 9.67
N THR A 177 13.76 6.85 11.00
CA THR A 177 12.68 7.53 11.73
C THR A 177 13.10 8.96 12.06
N PRO A 178 12.35 9.99 11.62
CA PRO A 178 12.65 11.37 11.97
C PRO A 178 12.33 11.67 13.44
N ILE A 179 13.00 12.66 14.00
CA ILE A 179 12.84 13.15 15.37
C ILE A 179 12.01 14.44 15.39
N LEU A 180 11.50 14.84 16.56
CA LEU A 180 10.63 16.03 16.70
C LEU A 180 11.25 17.33 16.19
N GLN A 181 12.58 17.47 16.29
CA GLN A 181 13.30 18.67 15.84
C GLN A 181 13.59 18.68 14.34
N ASP A 182 13.28 17.59 13.62
CA ASP A 182 13.51 17.53 12.19
C ASP A 182 12.55 18.46 11.45
N ALA A 183 13.11 19.23 10.52
CA ALA A 183 12.34 20.00 9.57
C ALA A 183 11.67 19.06 8.56
N VAL A 184 10.40 19.33 8.29
CA VAL A 184 9.62 18.71 7.24
C VAL A 184 9.05 19.77 6.32
N ALA A 185 8.96 19.43 5.05
CA ALA A 185 8.23 20.21 4.07
C ALA A 185 6.88 19.57 3.80
N LEU A 186 5.85 20.41 3.81
CA LEU A 186 4.52 20.06 3.33
C LEU A 186 4.28 20.70 1.97
N PHE A 187 3.66 19.95 1.06
CA PHE A 187 3.37 20.40 -0.29
C PHE A 187 2.05 19.78 -0.80
N PRO A 188 1.36 20.39 -1.77
CA PRO A 188 0.11 19.85 -2.29
C PRO A 188 0.35 18.69 -3.27
N ILE A 189 -0.50 17.67 -3.19
CA ILE A 189 -0.55 16.53 -4.13
C ILE A 189 -1.76 16.72 -5.04
N GLU A 190 -1.56 17.00 -6.32
CA GLU A 190 -2.68 17.18 -7.25
C GLU A 190 -3.40 15.85 -7.57
N SER A 191 -2.65 14.75 -7.70
CA SER A 191 -3.21 13.44 -8.00
C SER A 191 -2.33 12.30 -7.48
N LEU A 192 -2.87 11.52 -6.54
CA LEU A 192 -2.23 10.31 -6.01
C LEU A 192 -2.02 9.24 -7.09
N VAL A 193 -2.92 9.17 -8.08
CA VAL A 193 -2.81 8.23 -9.21
C VAL A 193 -1.63 8.60 -10.10
N ALA A 194 -1.48 9.89 -10.42
CA ALA A 194 -0.36 10.37 -11.21
C ALA A 194 0.98 10.15 -10.48
N GLU A 195 1.04 10.41 -9.17
CA GLU A 195 2.25 10.13 -8.37
C GLU A 195 2.64 8.65 -8.37
N SER A 196 1.64 7.76 -8.31
CA SER A 196 1.90 6.31 -8.31
C SER A 196 2.40 5.83 -9.67
N ALA A 197 1.83 6.36 -10.77
CA ALA A 197 2.21 5.97 -12.13
C ALA A 197 3.64 6.39 -12.51
N THR A 198 4.13 7.52 -12.00
CA THR A 198 5.49 8.03 -12.29
C THR A 198 6.48 7.76 -11.16
N PHE A 199 6.13 6.91 -10.18
CA PHE A 199 6.93 6.71 -8.98
C PHE A 199 8.32 6.13 -9.26
N ASP A 200 8.43 5.17 -10.17
CA ASP A 200 9.72 4.55 -10.52
C ASP A 200 10.67 5.55 -11.20
N THR A 201 10.15 6.31 -12.17
CA THR A 201 10.87 7.44 -12.80
C THR A 201 11.30 8.49 -11.77
N TYR A 202 10.44 8.78 -10.79
CA TYR A 202 10.77 9.69 -9.69
C TYR A 202 11.93 9.15 -8.85
N ARG A 203 11.95 7.86 -8.50
CA ARG A 203 13.02 7.26 -7.68
C ARG A 203 14.39 7.39 -8.35
N VAL A 204 14.49 7.09 -9.64
CA VAL A 204 15.76 7.22 -10.36
C VAL A 204 16.19 8.68 -10.51
N THR A 205 15.23 9.57 -10.79
CA THR A 205 15.52 11.00 -10.87
C THR A 205 15.98 11.56 -9.52
N MET A 206 15.32 11.15 -8.43
CA MET A 206 15.71 11.49 -7.05
C MET A 206 17.14 11.05 -6.79
N LEU A 207 17.48 9.77 -7.03
CA LEU A 207 18.84 9.25 -6.83
C LEU A 207 19.87 10.02 -7.65
N THR A 208 19.57 10.34 -8.91
CA THR A 208 20.48 11.13 -9.76
C THR A 208 20.71 12.52 -9.17
N VAL A 209 19.64 13.19 -8.76
CA VAL A 209 19.72 14.52 -8.13
C VAL A 209 20.49 14.44 -6.81
N GLU A 210 20.29 13.40 -6.00
CA GLU A 210 21.05 13.16 -4.78
C GLU A 210 22.54 13.02 -5.03
N LEU A 211 22.93 12.24 -6.04
CA LEU A 211 24.32 12.04 -6.42
C LEU A 211 24.95 13.32 -6.97
N ALA A 212 24.21 14.07 -7.78
CA ALA A 212 24.65 15.37 -8.28
C ALA A 212 24.86 16.37 -7.14
N CYS A 213 23.91 16.40 -6.20
CA CYS A 213 24.01 17.20 -4.99
C CYS A 213 25.24 16.80 -4.17
N ALA A 214 25.45 15.50 -3.93
CA ALA A 214 26.63 14.99 -3.24
C ALA A 214 27.95 15.41 -3.91
N ALA A 215 28.00 15.45 -5.24
CA ALA A 215 29.18 15.84 -5.98
C ALA A 215 29.51 17.35 -5.81
N VAL A 216 28.50 18.21 -5.72
CA VAL A 216 28.68 19.68 -5.69
C VAL A 216 28.74 20.26 -4.29
N MET A 217 28.31 19.52 -3.26
CA MET A 217 28.35 19.97 -1.87
C MET A 217 29.76 20.38 -1.43
N PHE A 218 29.82 21.50 -0.70
CA PHE A 218 31.00 21.97 0.01
C PHE A 218 30.60 22.27 1.46
N ASP A 219 31.35 21.74 2.42
CA ASP A 219 31.07 21.90 3.87
C ASP A 219 29.65 21.47 4.32
N GLY A 220 29.10 20.44 3.69
CA GLY A 220 27.77 19.92 4.04
C GLY A 220 26.58 20.73 3.54
N SER A 221 26.81 21.77 2.71
CA SER A 221 25.76 22.58 2.08
C SER A 221 25.97 22.72 0.57
N ILE A 222 24.87 23.00 -0.13
CA ILE A 222 24.90 23.40 -1.55
C ILE A 222 24.81 24.92 -1.58
N GLY A 223 25.60 25.57 -2.42
CA GLY A 223 25.46 27.00 -2.62
C GLY A 223 24.08 27.36 -3.18
N GLU A 224 23.57 28.53 -2.81
CA GLU A 224 22.34 29.07 -3.37
C GLU A 224 22.27 29.09 -4.91
N PRO A 225 23.36 29.38 -5.67
CA PRO A 225 23.25 29.37 -7.13
C PRO A 225 23.02 27.96 -7.69
N GLU A 226 23.58 26.92 -7.07
CA GLU A 226 23.39 25.54 -7.54
C GLU A 226 22.01 24.98 -7.15
N SER A 227 21.48 25.35 -5.98
CA SER A 227 20.12 24.98 -5.59
C SER A 227 19.06 25.63 -6.48
N LEU A 228 19.28 26.88 -6.92
CA LEU A 228 18.40 27.58 -7.85
C LEU A 228 18.39 26.92 -9.23
N ILE A 229 19.57 26.54 -9.75
CA ILE A 229 19.68 25.82 -11.03
C ILE A 229 18.90 24.51 -10.97
N LEU A 230 19.11 23.71 -9.92
CA LEU A 230 18.39 22.43 -9.76
C LEU A 230 16.87 22.63 -9.61
N THR A 231 16.44 23.64 -8.84
CA THR A 231 15.01 23.95 -8.65
C THR A 231 14.34 24.30 -9.96
N ARG A 232 15.00 25.12 -10.80
CA ARG A 232 14.48 25.52 -12.12
C ARG A 232 14.34 24.33 -13.07
N HIS A 233 15.31 23.42 -13.08
CA HIS A 233 15.22 22.20 -13.90
C HIS A 233 14.17 21.23 -13.38
N ILE A 234 14.02 21.10 -12.05
CA ILE A 234 12.93 20.29 -11.50
C ILE A 234 11.57 20.79 -12.00
N ASP A 235 11.37 22.10 -12.16
CA ASP A 235 10.10 22.66 -12.65
C ASP A 235 9.76 22.27 -14.09
N ALA A 236 10.74 22.22 -14.98
CA ALA A 236 10.47 21.96 -16.38
C ALA A 236 10.59 20.47 -16.78
N TRP A 237 10.90 19.59 -15.82
CA TRP A 237 10.70 18.13 -15.95
C TRP A 237 9.21 17.75 -16.02
N GLY A 238 8.67 17.78 -17.23
CA GLY A 238 7.27 17.41 -17.54
C GLY A 238 6.95 15.91 -17.49
N PHE A 239 7.96 15.04 -17.30
CA PHE A 239 7.75 13.60 -17.11
C PHE A 239 7.47 13.22 -15.64
N LEU A 240 7.65 14.16 -14.71
CA LEU A 240 7.28 14.01 -13.30
C LEU A 240 5.93 14.67 -13.04
N SER A 241 5.20 14.14 -12.05
CA SER A 241 3.97 14.79 -11.60
C SER A 241 4.30 16.12 -10.88
N PRO A 242 3.38 17.10 -10.87
CA PRO A 242 3.59 18.35 -10.14
C PRO A 242 3.91 18.15 -8.64
N GLY A 243 3.26 17.18 -7.99
CA GLY A 243 3.54 16.79 -6.60
C GLY A 243 4.95 16.22 -6.42
N GLN A 244 5.42 15.37 -7.35
CA GLN A 244 6.79 14.84 -7.33
C GLN A 244 7.84 15.92 -7.55
N ARG A 245 7.59 16.89 -8.44
CA ARG A 245 8.47 18.06 -8.60
C ARG A 245 8.58 18.84 -7.30
N MET A 246 7.44 19.09 -6.65
CA MET A 246 7.43 19.74 -5.33
C MET A 246 8.16 18.91 -4.28
N ARG A 247 8.02 17.57 -4.28
CA ARG A 247 8.78 16.68 -3.41
C ARG A 247 10.29 16.79 -3.64
N LEU A 248 10.75 16.83 -4.89
CA LEU A 248 12.19 17.02 -5.17
C LEU A 248 12.69 18.40 -4.70
N LYS A 249 11.90 19.45 -4.90
CA LYS A 249 12.23 20.80 -4.38
C LYS A 249 12.23 20.88 -2.87
N ALA A 250 11.30 20.18 -2.23
CA ALA A 250 11.24 19.98 -0.78
C ALA A 250 12.55 19.34 -0.32
N TYR A 251 12.93 18.26 -1.00
CA TYR A 251 14.17 17.56 -0.74
C TYR A 251 15.39 18.46 -0.93
N LEU A 252 15.40 19.43 -1.86
CA LEU A 252 16.51 20.39 -2.02
C LEU A 252 16.67 21.38 -0.84
N GLN A 253 15.66 21.56 0.03
CA GLN A 253 15.70 22.59 1.06
C GLN A 253 16.73 22.29 2.17
N PRO A 254 17.39 23.34 2.71
CA PRO A 254 18.26 23.20 3.88
C PRO A 254 17.51 22.57 5.07
N GLY A 255 18.11 21.57 5.71
CA GLY A 255 17.56 20.94 6.93
C GLY A 255 16.67 19.71 6.71
N ILE A 256 16.09 19.55 5.52
CA ILE A 256 15.39 18.30 5.13
C ILE A 256 16.40 17.22 4.80
N ARG A 257 17.47 17.62 4.12
CA ARG A 257 18.61 16.75 3.83
C ARG A 257 19.42 16.47 5.07
N LYS A 258 19.67 15.19 5.34
CA LYS A 258 20.62 14.78 6.37
C LYS A 258 21.90 14.25 5.73
N SER A 259 23.03 14.81 6.15
CA SER A 259 24.39 14.56 5.64
C SER A 259 24.81 13.07 5.59
N ASN A 260 24.22 12.22 6.44
CA ASN A 260 24.60 10.81 6.54
C ASN A 260 24.20 9.96 5.32
N THR A 261 23.07 10.25 4.67
CA THR A 261 22.64 9.53 3.44
C THR A 261 23.60 9.81 2.29
N LEU A 262 24.14 11.02 2.24
CA LEU A 262 25.05 11.48 1.18
C LEU A 262 26.50 11.00 1.39
N LEU A 263 26.95 10.83 2.65
CA LEU A 263 28.21 10.14 2.95
C LEU A 263 28.15 8.66 2.58
N ALA A 264 27.02 8.00 2.85
CA ALA A 264 26.78 6.63 2.41
C ALA A 264 26.73 6.52 0.87
N LEU A 265 26.08 7.47 0.19
CA LEU A 265 26.05 7.54 -1.27
C LEU A 265 27.43 7.87 -1.86
N LYS A 266 28.23 8.74 -1.24
CA LYS A 266 29.63 8.98 -1.62
C LYS A 266 30.49 7.71 -1.47
N ASN A 267 30.30 6.97 -0.38
CA ASN A 267 30.95 5.68 -0.18
C ASN A 267 30.43 4.59 -1.14
N ASN A 268 29.22 4.74 -1.70
CA ASN A 268 28.71 3.92 -2.80
C ASN A 268 29.18 4.42 -4.18
N LEU A 269 29.57 5.69 -4.31
CA LEU A 269 30.14 6.25 -5.53
C LEU A 269 31.58 5.81 -5.76
N GLU A 270 32.40 5.74 -4.70
CA GLU A 270 33.79 5.27 -4.76
C GLU A 270 33.99 3.83 -5.32
N PRO A 271 33.11 2.85 -5.05
CA PRO A 271 33.17 1.52 -5.67
C PRO A 271 32.48 1.41 -7.04
N LEU A 272 31.69 2.40 -7.48
CA LEU A 272 31.10 2.36 -8.83
C LEU A 272 32.18 2.51 -9.91
N SER A 273 32.07 1.70 -10.96
CA SER A 273 32.93 1.77 -12.14
C SER A 273 32.86 3.17 -12.79
N LEU A 274 33.95 3.57 -13.46
CA LEU A 274 34.01 4.84 -14.20
C LEU A 274 32.90 4.96 -15.26
N GLU A 275 32.46 3.83 -15.82
CA GLU A 275 31.34 3.75 -16.77
C GLU A 275 30.01 4.14 -16.12
N ASN A 276 29.68 3.58 -14.95
CA ASN A 276 28.43 3.90 -14.24
C ASN A 276 28.39 5.37 -13.78
N ARG A 277 29.53 5.89 -13.31
CA ARG A 277 29.63 7.32 -12.97
C ARG A 277 29.42 8.22 -14.18
N ARG A 278 29.91 7.81 -15.35
CA ARG A 278 29.67 8.53 -16.60
C ARG A 278 28.20 8.48 -17.01
N ILE A 279 27.51 7.36 -16.84
CA ILE A 279 26.07 7.24 -17.12
C ILE A 279 25.28 8.22 -16.26
N ILE A 280 25.57 8.32 -14.96
CA ILE A 280 24.90 9.27 -14.05
C ILE A 280 25.20 10.72 -14.45
N ALA A 281 26.46 11.03 -14.73
CA ALA A 281 26.87 12.38 -15.13
C ALA A 281 26.28 12.80 -16.48
N ARG A 282 26.13 11.85 -17.41
CA ARG A 282 25.47 12.05 -18.70
C ARG A 282 23.97 12.20 -18.56
N PHE A 283 23.32 11.41 -17.71
CA PHE A 283 21.89 11.56 -17.42
C PHE A 283 21.60 12.94 -16.81
N LEU A 284 22.47 13.47 -15.94
CA LEU A 284 22.35 14.84 -15.44
C LEU A 284 22.48 15.89 -16.55
N ALA A 285 23.47 15.73 -17.45
CA ALA A 285 23.67 16.63 -18.58
C ALA A 285 22.44 16.63 -19.50
N HIS A 286 21.87 15.45 -19.74
CA HIS A 286 20.65 15.27 -20.52
C HIS A 286 19.45 15.95 -19.87
N LEU A 287 19.25 15.78 -18.55
CA LEU A 287 18.17 16.44 -17.80
C LEU A 287 18.24 17.97 -17.86
N ILE A 288 19.44 18.54 -17.92
CA ILE A 288 19.66 19.98 -18.10
C ILE A 288 19.40 20.40 -19.56
N GLN A 289 19.71 19.52 -20.51
CA GLN A 289 19.58 19.78 -21.95
C GLN A 289 18.14 19.67 -22.48
N VAL A 290 17.26 18.86 -21.85
CA VAL A 290 15.85 18.68 -22.27
C VAL A 290 15.08 20.01 -22.38
N GLU A 291 15.51 21.06 -21.68
CA GLU A 291 14.80 22.34 -21.57
C GLU A 291 15.30 23.44 -22.51
N GLY A 292 16.36 23.20 -23.30
CA GLY A 292 16.85 24.13 -24.32
C GLY A 292 18.20 24.77 -24.02
N THR A 293 18.30 26.11 -24.11
CA THR A 293 19.59 26.86 -24.10
C THR A 293 20.36 26.72 -22.79
N ILE A 294 21.48 26.01 -22.87
CA ILE A 294 22.44 25.80 -21.80
C ILE A 294 23.12 27.13 -21.43
N THR A 295 23.17 27.46 -20.14
CA THR A 295 23.82 28.69 -19.64
C THR A 295 25.23 28.45 -19.08
N PRO A 296 26.13 29.45 -19.10
CA PRO A 296 27.48 29.32 -18.54
C PRO A 296 27.58 28.84 -17.07
N PRO A 297 26.68 29.22 -16.13
CA PRO A 297 26.72 28.68 -14.78
C PRO A 297 26.33 27.18 -14.71
N GLU A 298 25.48 26.68 -15.60
CA GLU A 298 25.13 25.25 -15.69
C GLU A 298 26.32 24.41 -16.15
N VAL A 299 27.08 24.89 -17.14
CA VAL A 299 28.31 24.22 -17.60
C VAL A 299 29.32 24.14 -16.45
N LYS A 300 29.49 25.23 -15.68
CA LYS A 300 30.36 25.24 -14.49
C LYS A 300 29.88 24.30 -13.37
N PHE A 301 28.56 24.09 -13.26
CA PHE A 301 28.00 23.11 -12.33
C PHE A 301 28.32 21.68 -12.79
N LEU A 302 28.08 21.36 -14.06
CA LEU A 302 28.43 20.07 -14.66
C LEU A 302 29.94 19.78 -14.60
N GLU A 303 30.79 20.75 -14.91
CA GLU A 303 32.25 20.59 -14.77
C GLU A 303 32.68 20.23 -13.35
N ARG A 304 32.01 20.79 -12.33
CA ARG A 304 32.26 20.44 -10.93
C ARG A 304 31.79 19.03 -10.61
N VAL A 305 30.62 18.64 -11.11
CA VAL A 305 30.09 17.27 -10.98
C VAL A 305 31.06 16.25 -11.62
N TYR A 306 31.49 16.47 -12.87
CA TYR A 306 32.40 15.57 -13.59
C TYR A 306 33.76 15.45 -12.92
N LYS A 307 34.36 16.57 -12.50
CA LYS A 307 35.63 16.56 -11.75
C LYS A 307 35.53 15.74 -10.46
N ARG A 308 34.38 15.80 -9.77
CA ARG A 308 34.14 15.08 -8.51
C ARG A 308 33.84 13.60 -8.70
N PHE A 309 33.27 13.21 -9.84
CA PHE A 309 33.14 11.81 -10.23
C PHE A 309 34.47 11.18 -10.73
N GLY A 310 35.52 11.99 -10.91
CA GLY A 310 36.80 11.54 -11.45
C GLY A 310 36.82 11.44 -12.99
N LEU A 311 35.92 12.17 -13.66
CA LEU A 311 35.78 12.22 -15.11
C LEU A 311 36.49 13.48 -15.66
N ASP A 312 36.94 13.43 -16.91
CA ASP A 312 37.51 14.61 -17.59
C ASP A 312 36.41 15.65 -17.81
N SER A 313 36.65 16.89 -17.35
CA SER A 313 35.75 18.04 -17.57
C SER A 313 35.48 18.33 -19.04
N LYS A 314 36.33 17.87 -19.97
CA LYS A 314 36.07 17.99 -21.42
C LYS A 314 34.92 17.12 -21.91
N LEU A 315 34.60 16.03 -21.19
CA LEU A 315 33.47 15.16 -21.53
C LEU A 315 32.13 15.86 -21.34
N VAL A 316 32.06 16.88 -20.47
CA VAL A 316 30.87 17.72 -20.31
C VAL A 316 30.46 18.33 -21.65
N TYR A 317 31.42 18.83 -22.42
CA TYR A 317 31.16 19.41 -23.73
C TYR A 317 30.76 18.34 -24.75
N ALA A 318 31.35 17.15 -24.72
CA ALA A 318 30.96 16.06 -25.61
C ALA A 318 29.55 15.51 -25.31
N ASP A 319 29.19 15.41 -24.04
CA ASP A 319 27.90 14.90 -23.60
C ASP A 319 26.80 15.99 -23.78
N LEU A 320 27.12 17.29 -23.66
CA LEU A 320 26.24 18.41 -24.02
C LEU A 320 26.14 18.65 -25.55
N ASP A 321 27.22 18.42 -26.30
CA ASP A 321 27.26 18.55 -27.78
C ASP A 321 26.72 17.31 -28.50
N SER A 322 26.17 16.33 -27.78
CA SER A 322 25.54 15.12 -28.35
C SER A 322 24.24 15.41 -29.15
N ARG A 323 24.14 16.59 -29.76
CA ARG A 323 23.25 16.96 -30.88
C ARG A 323 23.44 16.12 -32.16
N ALA A 324 24.31 15.09 -32.20
CA ALA A 324 24.69 14.46 -33.48
C ALA A 324 24.96 12.94 -33.50
N THR A 325 24.66 12.17 -32.46
CA THR A 325 24.71 10.70 -32.57
C THR A 325 23.49 10.05 -31.93
N PRO A 326 22.46 9.72 -32.73
CA PRO A 326 21.64 8.56 -32.39
C PRO A 326 22.60 7.39 -32.17
N MET A 327 22.50 6.74 -31.01
CA MET A 327 23.21 5.48 -30.80
C MET A 327 22.42 4.37 -31.50
N THR A 328 22.44 4.35 -32.83
CA THR A 328 22.40 3.08 -33.56
C THR A 328 23.79 2.47 -33.46
N LEU A 329 23.87 1.30 -32.82
CA LEU A 329 24.97 0.38 -33.00
C LEU A 329 25.09 0.02 -34.50
N SER A 330 26.09 0.61 -35.16
CA SER A 330 26.74 0.18 -36.42
C SER A 330 25.96 0.23 -37.77
N LEU A 331 26.61 0.91 -38.75
CA LEU A 331 26.44 0.94 -40.24
C LEU A 331 25.73 2.19 -40.87
N PRO A 332 26.12 2.62 -42.10
CA PRO A 332 26.45 4.02 -42.40
C PRO A 332 25.36 4.88 -43.07
N SER A 333 25.44 6.20 -42.78
CA SER A 333 25.02 7.42 -43.51
C SER A 333 23.70 7.45 -44.30
N ALA A 334 22.78 8.35 -43.93
CA ALA A 334 22.43 9.56 -44.70
C ALA A 334 21.16 10.27 -44.14
N ALA A 335 21.06 11.56 -44.51
CA ALA A 335 19.91 12.46 -44.43
C ALA A 335 19.72 13.28 -43.13
N ILE A 336 20.10 14.55 -43.26
CA ILE A 336 19.77 15.67 -42.40
C ILE A 336 18.28 15.98 -42.62
N ASP A 337 17.44 15.77 -41.60
CA ASP A 337 16.10 16.35 -41.57
C ASP A 337 15.92 17.14 -40.27
N VAL A 338 15.32 18.32 -40.44
CA VAL A 338 15.12 19.35 -39.41
C VAL A 338 14.09 18.83 -38.40
N VAL A 339 14.58 18.23 -37.31
CA VAL A 339 13.73 17.75 -36.22
C VAL A 339 13.17 18.95 -35.44
N THR A 340 11.84 19.06 -35.41
CA THR A 340 11.06 19.99 -34.59
C THR A 340 11.29 19.76 -33.10
N ASP A 341 11.34 20.84 -32.30
CA ASP A 341 11.69 20.76 -30.86
C ASP A 341 10.77 19.85 -30.03
N VAL A 342 9.53 19.60 -30.50
CA VAL A 342 8.58 18.68 -29.86
C VAL A 342 9.02 17.22 -29.99
N ASP A 343 9.53 16.83 -31.16
CA ASP A 343 10.03 15.48 -31.40
C ASP A 343 11.35 15.25 -30.64
N ARG A 344 12.17 16.30 -30.50
CA ARG A 344 13.39 16.27 -29.68
C ARG A 344 13.07 16.00 -28.21
N VAL A 345 12.13 16.75 -27.62
CA VAL A 345 11.75 16.56 -26.22
C VAL A 345 11.18 15.16 -25.98
N ASN A 346 10.43 14.59 -26.94
CA ASN A 346 9.90 13.23 -26.83
C ASN A 346 10.99 12.16 -26.95
N LEU A 347 11.98 12.35 -27.82
CA LEU A 347 13.11 11.44 -27.98
C LEU A 347 14.00 11.46 -26.73
N LEU A 348 14.33 12.65 -26.21
CA LEU A 348 15.08 12.82 -24.97
C LEU A 348 14.32 12.23 -23.76
N LYS A 349 12.98 12.37 -23.70
CA LYS A 349 12.14 11.72 -22.67
C LYS A 349 12.21 10.19 -22.75
N LYS A 350 12.18 9.62 -23.96
CA LYS A 350 12.29 8.18 -24.17
C LYS A 350 13.67 7.66 -23.76
N GLU A 351 14.72 8.38 -24.12
CA GLU A 351 16.10 8.07 -23.69
C GLU A 351 16.27 8.21 -22.16
N SER A 352 15.62 9.20 -21.53
CA SER A 352 15.57 9.29 -20.06
C SER A 352 14.87 8.07 -19.45
N GLN A 353 13.80 7.57 -20.05
CA GLN A 353 13.11 6.36 -19.58
C GLN A 353 13.97 5.11 -19.77
N GLU A 354 14.68 4.97 -20.89
CA GLU A 354 15.60 3.84 -21.12
C GLU A 354 16.80 3.87 -20.15
N LEU A 355 17.35 5.05 -19.87
CA LEU A 355 18.39 5.20 -18.84
C LEU A 355 17.88 4.95 -17.43
N VAL A 356 16.60 5.24 -17.17
CA VAL A 356 15.92 4.88 -15.91
C VAL A 356 15.88 3.36 -15.74
N THR A 357 15.53 2.60 -16.78
CA THR A 357 15.54 1.12 -16.73
C THR A 357 16.94 0.54 -16.51
N LEU A 358 17.97 1.13 -17.12
CA LEU A 358 19.36 0.71 -16.92
C LEU A 358 19.87 1.03 -15.50
N LEU A 359 19.40 2.13 -14.91
CA LEU A 359 19.72 2.48 -13.53
C LEU A 359 18.95 1.58 -12.55
N GLU A 360 17.71 1.22 -12.83
CA GLU A 360 16.94 0.25 -12.05
C GLU A 360 17.67 -1.10 -11.96
N ASP A 361 18.14 -1.63 -13.08
CA ASP A 361 18.92 -2.88 -13.11
C ASP A 361 20.22 -2.81 -12.29
N LEU A 362 20.84 -1.62 -12.22
CA LEU A 362 22.04 -1.37 -11.41
C LEU A 362 21.76 -1.28 -9.90
N PHE A 363 20.54 -0.92 -9.50
CA PHE A 363 20.16 -0.75 -8.09
C PHE A 363 19.39 -1.95 -7.49
N VAL A 364 18.99 -2.95 -8.28
CA VAL A 364 18.21 -4.12 -7.84
C VAL A 364 19.07 -5.22 -7.18
N THR A 365 20.40 -5.19 -7.27
CA THR A 365 21.21 -6.25 -6.65
C THR A 365 21.29 -6.16 -5.12
N GLN A 366 20.65 -7.18 -4.50
CA GLN A 366 20.77 -7.68 -3.13
C GLN A 366 19.76 -7.17 -2.09
N THR A 367 18.50 -7.56 -2.26
CA THR A 367 17.67 -7.97 -1.11
C THR A 367 17.34 -9.45 -1.26
N ALA A 368 18.17 -10.30 -0.64
CA ALA A 368 17.86 -11.71 -0.47
C ALA A 368 16.60 -11.83 0.39
N ALA A 369 15.47 -12.14 -0.24
CA ALA A 369 14.23 -12.46 0.44
C ALA A 369 14.39 -13.79 1.19
N VAL A 370 14.40 -13.75 2.51
CA VAL A 370 14.27 -14.94 3.35
C VAL A 370 12.80 -15.34 3.35
N GLN A 371 12.46 -16.38 2.59
CA GLN A 371 11.17 -17.06 2.68
C GLN A 371 11.21 -18.00 3.89
N THR A 372 10.55 -17.64 4.98
CA THR A 372 10.14 -18.59 6.02
C THR A 372 8.85 -19.26 5.57
N ALA A 373 8.95 -20.52 5.14
CA ALA A 373 7.81 -21.41 5.03
C ALA A 373 7.47 -21.95 6.42
N GLU A 374 6.25 -21.69 6.91
CA GLU A 374 5.73 -22.36 8.11
C GLU A 374 5.37 -23.80 7.77
N GLU A 375 5.98 -24.77 8.46
CA GLU A 375 5.63 -26.18 8.39
C GLU A 375 4.23 -26.41 9.00
N ILE A 376 3.25 -26.71 8.15
CA ILE A 376 1.88 -27.06 8.56
C ILE A 376 1.86 -28.56 8.97
N ASN A 377 1.41 -28.84 10.19
CA ASN A 377 1.28 -30.20 10.72
C ASN A 377 0.32 -31.07 9.84
N PRO A 378 0.73 -32.28 9.41
CA PRO A 378 0.00 -33.12 8.45
C PRO A 378 -1.27 -33.81 9.00
N ARG A 379 -1.62 -33.58 10.27
CA ARG A 379 -2.79 -34.19 10.95
C ARG A 379 -3.86 -33.17 11.38
N SER A 380 -3.72 -31.91 10.94
CA SER A 380 -4.63 -30.82 11.32
C SER A 380 -5.76 -30.65 10.29
N MET A 381 -6.90 -30.07 10.71
CA MET A 381 -8.00 -29.70 9.81
C MET A 381 -7.51 -28.90 8.60
N ALA A 382 -6.51 -28.03 8.82
CA ALA A 382 -5.90 -27.19 7.80
C ALA A 382 -5.23 -28.00 6.66
N ALA A 383 -4.62 -29.14 6.99
CA ALA A 383 -4.00 -30.02 5.99
C ALA A 383 -5.04 -30.79 5.16
N ILE A 384 -6.17 -31.16 5.77
CA ILE A 384 -7.26 -31.88 5.08
C ILE A 384 -8.11 -30.94 4.25
N THR A 385 -8.35 -29.71 4.71
CA THR A 385 -9.08 -28.68 3.95
C THR A 385 -8.22 -28.00 2.89
N ALA A 386 -6.89 -28.23 2.89
CA ALA A 386 -6.01 -27.72 1.84
C ALA A 386 -6.41 -28.33 0.48
N ASN A 387 -6.72 -27.46 -0.47
CA ASN A 387 -7.19 -27.81 -1.83
C ASN A 387 -8.59 -28.44 -1.92
N LEU A 388 -9.47 -28.29 -0.92
CA LEU A 388 -10.91 -28.51 -1.10
C LEU A 388 -11.62 -27.21 -1.43
N ALA A 389 -12.72 -27.29 -2.19
CA ALA A 389 -13.61 -26.16 -2.40
C ALA A 389 -14.23 -25.69 -1.06
N ASP A 390 -14.39 -24.38 -0.88
CA ASP A 390 -14.94 -23.78 0.34
C ASP A 390 -16.33 -24.33 0.72
N SER A 391 -17.10 -24.77 -0.27
CA SER A 391 -18.40 -25.45 -0.09
C SER A 391 -18.25 -26.80 0.60
N LEU A 392 -17.25 -27.61 0.22
CA LEU A 392 -16.96 -28.91 0.81
C LEU A 392 -16.34 -28.79 2.20
N VAL A 393 -15.52 -27.75 2.44
CA VAL A 393 -14.97 -27.45 3.77
C VAL A 393 -16.08 -27.07 4.75
N THR A 394 -17.05 -26.27 4.31
CA THR A 394 -18.22 -25.90 5.11
C THR A 394 -19.12 -27.11 5.35
N PHE A 395 -19.30 -27.96 4.33
CA PHE A 395 -20.06 -29.21 4.45
C PHE A 395 -19.40 -30.21 5.41
N LEU A 396 -18.07 -30.34 5.41
CA LEU A 396 -17.32 -31.17 6.34
C LEU A 396 -17.46 -30.69 7.81
N LYS A 397 -17.40 -29.38 8.04
CA LYS A 397 -17.63 -28.79 9.38
C LYS A 397 -19.06 -29.04 9.86
N LEU A 398 -20.03 -28.99 8.95
CA LEU A 398 -21.43 -29.28 9.24
C LEU A 398 -21.63 -30.77 9.55
N LEU A 399 -21.01 -31.68 8.79
CA LEU A 399 -21.05 -33.11 9.05
C LEU A 399 -20.51 -33.44 10.44
N ILE A 400 -19.31 -32.95 10.79
CA ILE A 400 -18.65 -33.19 12.09
C ILE A 400 -19.46 -32.66 13.29
N SER A 401 -20.42 -31.75 13.07
CA SER A 401 -21.25 -31.19 14.15
C SER A 401 -22.30 -32.15 14.74
N ARG A 402 -22.62 -33.25 14.05
CA ARG A 402 -23.55 -34.29 14.52
C ARG A 402 -22.94 -35.68 14.31
N ASP A 403 -23.35 -36.63 15.12
CA ASP A 403 -22.86 -38.02 15.14
C ASP A 403 -23.53 -38.93 14.10
N SER A 404 -24.77 -38.60 13.74
CA SER A 404 -25.56 -39.33 12.74
C SER A 404 -26.43 -38.39 11.90
N TRP A 405 -26.62 -38.75 10.64
CA TRP A 405 -27.46 -38.02 9.69
C TRP A 405 -28.40 -38.94 8.91
N GLU A 406 -29.64 -38.50 8.75
CA GLU A 406 -30.57 -39.10 7.80
C GLU A 406 -30.27 -38.62 6.38
N ARG A 407 -30.21 -39.56 5.42
CA ARG A 407 -29.79 -39.28 4.03
C ARG A 407 -30.65 -38.22 3.35
N GLU A 408 -31.97 -38.25 3.55
CA GLU A 408 -32.90 -37.30 2.93
C GLU A 408 -32.60 -35.85 3.33
N LYS A 409 -32.31 -35.61 4.61
CA LYS A 409 -31.95 -34.26 5.11
C LYS A 409 -30.59 -33.80 4.58
N LEU A 410 -29.64 -34.72 4.39
CA LEU A 410 -28.33 -34.40 3.80
C LEU A 410 -28.42 -34.10 2.30
N VAL A 411 -29.34 -34.73 1.58
CA VAL A 411 -29.59 -34.44 0.16
C VAL A 411 -30.15 -33.01 0.01
N ASP A 412 -31.09 -32.61 0.86
CA ASP A 412 -31.63 -31.25 0.84
C ASP A 412 -30.55 -30.20 1.16
N ILE A 413 -29.71 -30.45 2.19
CA ILE A 413 -28.58 -29.57 2.55
C ILE A 413 -27.54 -29.50 1.43
N ALA A 414 -27.23 -30.63 0.78
CA ALA A 414 -26.27 -30.67 -0.32
C ALA A 414 -26.81 -29.95 -1.57
N ALA A 415 -28.10 -30.10 -1.86
CA ALA A 415 -28.77 -29.37 -2.94
C ALA A 415 -28.76 -27.85 -2.70
N ASP A 416 -29.02 -27.42 -1.46
CA ASP A 416 -28.95 -26.01 -1.05
C ASP A 416 -27.53 -25.43 -1.12
N MET A 417 -26.50 -26.28 -0.99
CA MET A 417 -25.09 -25.90 -1.12
C MET A 417 -24.55 -26.05 -2.56
N GLU A 418 -25.39 -26.45 -3.53
CA GLU A 418 -25.02 -26.78 -4.92
C GLU A 418 -23.93 -27.87 -5.03
N VAL A 419 -23.85 -28.75 -4.03
CA VAL A 419 -22.87 -29.83 -3.95
C VAL A 419 -23.56 -31.16 -4.27
N LYS A 420 -22.95 -31.97 -5.13
CA LYS A 420 -23.41 -33.35 -5.36
C LYS A 420 -23.02 -34.22 -4.16
N LEU A 421 -24.03 -34.68 -3.41
CA LEU A 421 -23.86 -35.38 -2.15
C LEU A 421 -22.91 -36.60 -2.27
N GLU A 422 -23.12 -37.47 -3.25
CA GLU A 422 -22.29 -38.68 -3.44
C GLU A 422 -20.82 -38.34 -3.72
N ASP A 423 -20.58 -37.34 -4.57
CA ASP A 423 -19.23 -36.92 -4.94
C ASP A 423 -18.50 -36.31 -3.73
N ALA A 424 -19.22 -35.51 -2.93
CA ALA A 424 -18.70 -34.89 -1.72
C ALA A 424 -18.34 -35.90 -0.62
N LEU A 425 -19.21 -36.90 -0.37
CA LEU A 425 -18.95 -37.93 0.64
C LEU A 425 -17.73 -38.79 0.25
N VAL A 426 -17.60 -39.13 -1.03
CA VAL A 426 -16.45 -39.90 -1.56
C VAL A 426 -15.16 -39.10 -1.48
N GLU A 427 -15.19 -37.81 -1.83
CA GLU A 427 -14.00 -36.95 -1.81
C GLU A 427 -13.49 -36.69 -0.39
N ILE A 428 -14.41 -36.46 0.56
CA ILE A 428 -14.11 -36.33 1.98
C ILE A 428 -13.50 -37.63 2.54
N ASN A 429 -14.14 -38.77 2.31
CA ASN A 429 -13.61 -40.06 2.78
C ASN A 429 -12.25 -40.38 2.16
N ARG A 430 -12.02 -40.08 0.88
CA ARG A 430 -10.72 -40.28 0.22
C ARG A 430 -9.60 -39.48 0.89
N LYS A 431 -9.87 -38.23 1.25
CA LYS A 431 -8.89 -37.34 1.88
C LYS A 431 -8.62 -37.71 3.34
N VAL A 432 -9.66 -38.13 4.07
CA VAL A 432 -9.50 -38.59 5.45
C VAL A 432 -8.79 -39.95 5.52
N LEU A 433 -9.12 -40.88 4.62
CA LEU A 433 -8.41 -42.16 4.48
C LEU A 433 -6.92 -41.95 4.21
N ALA A 434 -6.56 -40.97 3.38
CA ALA A 434 -5.15 -40.67 3.09
C ALA A 434 -4.36 -40.11 4.31
N ALA A 435 -5.06 -39.61 5.34
CA ALA A 435 -4.45 -38.99 6.51
C ALA A 435 -4.53 -39.87 7.78
N PHE A 436 -5.58 -40.69 7.91
CA PHE A 436 -5.87 -41.47 9.13
C PHE A 436 -5.99 -42.99 8.87
N ASP A 437 -5.87 -43.46 7.62
CA ASP A 437 -6.04 -44.86 7.19
C ASP A 437 -7.42 -45.49 7.53
N THR A 438 -8.39 -44.68 7.99
CA THR A 438 -9.78 -45.05 8.29
C THR A 438 -10.78 -44.07 7.67
N PRO A 439 -11.96 -44.52 7.20
CA PRO A 439 -12.97 -43.65 6.62
C PRO A 439 -13.73 -42.88 7.72
N LEU A 440 -13.99 -41.59 7.49
CA LEU A 440 -14.75 -40.74 8.43
C LEU A 440 -16.24 -41.10 8.45
N ILE A 441 -16.78 -41.49 7.30
CA ILE A 441 -18.20 -41.65 7.05
C ILE A 441 -18.48 -43.12 6.72
N THR A 442 -19.41 -43.74 7.47
CA THR A 442 -19.85 -45.13 7.28
C THR A 442 -21.38 -45.23 7.27
N GLY A 443 -21.95 -46.16 6.51
CA GLY A 443 -23.41 -46.41 6.43
C GLY A 443 -24.12 -45.75 5.25
N ASP A 444 -25.10 -46.44 4.66
CA ASP A 444 -25.81 -46.02 3.44
C ASP A 444 -27.18 -45.36 3.69
N ALA A 445 -27.98 -45.90 4.63
CA ALA A 445 -29.32 -45.37 4.95
C ALA A 445 -29.28 -44.32 6.07
N THR A 446 -28.42 -44.55 7.07
CA THR A 446 -28.10 -43.62 8.15
C THR A 446 -26.59 -43.42 8.13
N ILE A 447 -26.16 -42.19 7.91
CA ILE A 447 -24.75 -41.85 7.78
C ILE A 447 -24.17 -41.62 9.18
N THR A 448 -23.24 -42.48 9.62
CA THR A 448 -22.56 -42.40 10.92
C THR A 448 -21.15 -41.85 10.77
N ILE A 449 -20.77 -40.93 11.67
CA ILE A 449 -19.48 -40.24 11.64
C ILE A 449 -18.58 -40.75 12.77
N ASP A 450 -17.34 -41.10 12.44
CA ASP A 450 -16.36 -41.62 13.41
C ASP A 450 -15.92 -40.53 14.41
N ARG A 451 -16.09 -40.84 15.70
CA ARG A 451 -15.85 -39.92 16.82
C ARG A 451 -14.36 -39.70 17.10
N ASP A 452 -13.52 -40.69 16.83
CA ASP A 452 -12.10 -40.61 17.13
C ASP A 452 -11.37 -39.72 16.11
N ILE A 453 -11.82 -39.77 14.84
CA ILE A 453 -11.28 -38.94 13.76
C ILE A 453 -11.82 -37.50 13.84
N SER A 454 -13.12 -37.31 14.12
CA SER A 454 -13.69 -35.97 14.31
C SER A 454 -13.07 -35.21 15.49
N ALA A 455 -12.73 -35.90 16.59
CA ALA A 455 -12.01 -35.30 17.71
C ALA A 455 -10.56 -34.93 17.34
N ALA A 456 -9.88 -35.77 16.55
CA ALA A 456 -8.52 -35.50 16.07
C ALA A 456 -8.47 -34.35 15.04
N LEU A 457 -9.54 -34.13 14.27
CA LEU A 457 -9.66 -33.02 13.32
C LEU A 457 -9.93 -31.66 13.99
N LEU A 458 -10.44 -31.64 15.23
CA LEU A 458 -10.75 -30.41 15.97
C LEU A 458 -9.61 -29.93 16.88
N LEU A 459 -8.55 -30.73 17.03
CA LEU A 459 -7.27 -30.41 17.67
C LEU A 459 -6.29 -29.83 16.64
#